data_AF-A0A7J4K5E4-F1
#
_entry.id   AF-A0A7J4K5E4-F1
#
_cell.length_a   1.000
_cell.length_b   1.000
_cell.length_c   1.000
_cell.angle_alpha   90.00
_cell.angle_beta   90.00
_cell.angle_gamma   90.00
#
_symmetry.space_group_name_H-M   'P 1'
#
loop_
_entity.id
_entity.type
_entity.pdbx_description
1 polymer ?
#
loop_
_entity_poly.entity_id
_entity_poly.type
_entity_poly.pdbx_seq_one_letter_code
_entity_poly.pdbx_strand_id
1 'polypeptide(L)'
;MIFMIGKTEKYIHDELAKKGGLLFTVIDPDDHKTAENAARTAKNADEAGSDIILIGGSTLSSQDFLDGVVKRIKENVNIPVVLFPGNVTWLTKHADAVYFMSLLNSTKPYWISGAQIKAAPIVRKIGIEPISVAYLVVEPGGTVGKVAE
;
A
#
# COMPACT_ATOMS: atom_id res chain seq x y z
N MET A 1 -25.36 -10.15 -0.58
CA MET A 1 -24.47 -9.05 -0.17
C MET A 1 -23.59 -8.75 -1.37
N ILE A 2 -23.87 -7.67 -2.10
CA ILE A 2 -23.02 -7.27 -3.24
C ILE A 2 -21.80 -6.61 -2.61
N PHE A 3 -20.62 -7.21 -2.77
CA PHE A 3 -19.37 -6.53 -2.44
C PHE A 3 -19.25 -5.34 -3.39
N MET A 4 -19.49 -4.14 -2.88
CA MET A 4 -19.35 -2.93 -3.67
C MET A 4 -17.89 -2.52 -3.63
N ILE A 5 -17.22 -2.62 -4.77
CA ILE A 5 -15.84 -2.15 -4.95
C ILE A 5 -15.75 -0.66 -4.57
N GLY A 6 -14.66 -0.29 -3.91
CA GLY A 6 -14.45 1.09 -3.49
C GLY A 6 -14.03 1.99 -4.65
N LYS A 7 -13.80 3.28 -4.35
CA LYS A 7 -13.46 4.30 -5.36
C LYS A 7 -12.11 3.99 -6.01
N THR A 8 -11.14 3.59 -5.21
CA THR A 8 -9.77 3.30 -5.63
C THR A 8 -9.72 2.02 -6.45
N GLU A 9 -10.34 0.93 -5.97
CA GLU A 9 -10.44 -0.33 -6.73
C GLU A 9 -11.16 -0.12 -8.07
N LYS A 10 -12.24 0.66 -8.09
CA LYS A 10 -12.91 1.04 -9.34
C LYS A 10 -11.99 1.80 -10.29
N TYR A 11 -11.22 2.77 -9.79
CA TYR A 11 -10.23 3.50 -10.60
C TYR A 11 -9.22 2.55 -11.23
N ILE A 12 -8.70 1.57 -10.48
CA ILE A 12 -7.76 0.56 -10.98
C ILE A 12 -8.37 -0.23 -12.13
N HIS A 13 -9.60 -0.73 -11.96
CA HIS A 13 -10.27 -1.49 -13.01
C HIS A 13 -10.55 -0.66 -14.26
N ASP A 14 -11.01 0.59 -14.09
CA ASP A 14 -11.31 1.48 -15.20
C ASP A 14 -10.04 1.85 -16.00
N GLU A 15 -8.94 2.15 -15.32
CA GLU A 15 -7.67 2.47 -15.98
C GLU A 15 -7.05 1.25 -16.66
N LEU A 16 -7.12 0.07 -16.02
CA LEU A 16 -6.65 -1.18 -16.61
C LEU A 16 -7.41 -1.49 -17.91
N ALA A 17 -8.73 -1.31 -17.93
CA ALA A 17 -9.56 -1.54 -19.12
C ALA A 17 -9.19 -0.60 -20.28
N LYS A 18 -8.73 0.62 -19.98
CA LYS A 18 -8.33 1.61 -21.00
C LYS A 18 -6.91 1.40 -21.52
N LYS A 19 -5.97 1.08 -20.62
CA LYS A 19 -4.52 1.07 -20.91
C LYS A 19 -3.98 -0.32 -21.23
N GLY A 20 -4.68 -1.39 -20.83
CA GLY A 20 -4.23 -2.78 -20.98
C GLY A 20 -3.13 -3.19 -19.98
N GLY A 21 -2.58 -2.26 -19.22
CA GLY A 21 -1.61 -2.47 -18.16
C GLY A 21 -1.48 -1.21 -17.32
N LEU A 22 -1.01 -1.36 -16.09
CA LEU A 22 -0.78 -0.24 -15.17
C LEU A 22 0.61 -0.33 -14.54
N LEU A 23 1.20 0.83 -14.27
CA LEU A 23 2.48 0.99 -13.59
C LEU A 23 2.27 1.48 -12.16
N PHE A 24 2.61 0.65 -11.18
CA PHE A 24 2.55 1.05 -9.76
C PHE A 24 3.97 1.29 -9.26
N THR A 25 4.21 2.48 -8.71
CA THR A 25 5.53 2.84 -8.17
C THR A 25 5.48 2.74 -6.65
N VAL A 26 6.36 1.91 -6.08
CA VAL A 26 6.51 1.75 -4.63
C VAL A 26 7.49 2.78 -4.09
N ILE A 27 7.07 3.53 -3.08
CA ILE A 27 7.89 4.44 -2.30
C ILE A 27 8.04 3.86 -0.91
N ASP A 28 9.27 3.46 -0.55
CA ASP A 28 9.63 3.16 0.84
C ASP A 28 9.88 4.49 1.57
N PRO A 29 9.07 4.83 2.61
CA PRO A 29 9.30 6.04 3.39
C PRO A 29 10.71 6.10 4.00
N ASP A 30 11.26 4.96 4.42
CA ASP A 30 12.53 4.92 5.14
C ASP A 30 13.75 5.12 4.20
N ASP A 31 13.58 4.99 2.88
CA ASP A 31 14.60 5.38 1.88
C ASP A 31 14.78 6.90 1.76
N HIS A 32 13.91 7.69 2.41
CA HIS A 32 13.86 9.14 2.27
C HIS A 32 14.08 9.84 3.61
N LYS A 33 15.06 10.74 3.66
CA LYS A 33 15.37 11.51 4.89
C LYS A 33 14.22 12.41 5.38
N THR A 34 13.32 12.82 4.49
CA THR A 34 12.23 13.75 4.80
C THR A 34 10.99 13.43 3.95
N ALA A 35 9.82 13.83 4.44
CA ALA A 35 8.57 13.72 3.68
C ALA A 35 8.62 14.47 2.34
N GLU A 36 9.33 15.60 2.28
CA GLU A 36 9.53 16.37 1.04
C GLU A 36 10.29 15.58 -0.02
N ASN A 37 11.31 14.81 0.40
CA ASN A 37 12.08 13.98 -0.52
C ASN A 37 11.22 12.85 -1.08
N ALA A 38 10.43 12.18 -0.23
CA ALA A 38 9.49 11.14 -0.67
C ALA A 38 8.42 11.71 -1.62
N ALA A 39 7.87 12.89 -1.32
CA ALA A 39 6.88 13.56 -2.15
C ALA A 39 7.45 13.97 -3.52
N ARG A 40 8.70 14.46 -3.57
CA ARG A 40 9.37 14.75 -4.84
C ARG A 40 9.57 13.48 -5.68
N THR A 41 9.98 12.36 -5.07
CA THR A 41 10.10 11.08 -5.78
C THR A 41 8.75 10.62 -6.33
N ALA A 42 7.70 10.68 -5.52
CA ALA A 42 6.35 10.30 -5.95
C ALA A 42 5.81 11.21 -7.07
N LYS A 43 6.06 12.52 -6.98
CA LYS A 43 5.71 13.48 -8.05
C LYS A 43 6.43 13.15 -9.36
N ASN A 44 7.72 12.88 -9.30
CA ASN A 44 8.48 12.48 -10.50
C ASN A 44 7.92 11.17 -11.09
N ALA A 45 7.46 10.24 -10.25
CA ALA A 45 6.85 8.98 -10.69
C ALA A 45 5.47 9.20 -11.34
N ASP A 46 4.65 10.09 -10.80
CA ASP A 46 3.38 10.52 -11.41
C ASP A 46 3.62 11.17 -12.78
N GLU A 47 4.53 12.15 -12.86
CA GLU A 47 4.90 12.82 -14.11
C GLU A 47 5.52 11.86 -15.14
N ALA A 48 6.16 10.78 -14.70
CA ALA A 48 6.69 9.72 -15.56
C ALA A 48 5.65 8.68 -16.01
N GLY A 49 4.38 8.83 -15.60
CA GLY A 49 3.27 7.98 -16.03
C GLY A 49 2.96 6.80 -15.10
N SER A 50 3.28 6.89 -13.82
CA SER A 50 2.75 5.94 -12.83
C SER A 50 1.23 6.10 -12.72
N ASP A 51 0.52 4.99 -12.53
CA ASP A 51 -0.94 4.98 -12.34
C ASP A 51 -1.32 4.99 -10.86
N ILE A 52 -0.43 4.48 -9.99
CA ILE A 52 -0.63 4.42 -8.54
C ILE A 52 0.72 4.61 -7.84
N ILE A 53 0.70 5.34 -6.73
CA ILE A 53 1.79 5.33 -5.76
C ILE A 53 1.47 4.35 -4.64
N LEU A 54 2.35 3.36 -4.45
CA LEU A 54 2.30 2.44 -3.31
C LEU A 54 3.22 2.94 -2.21
N ILE A 55 2.75 2.89 -0.95
CA ILE A 55 3.56 3.24 0.22
C ILE A 55 3.84 1.98 1.01
N GLY A 56 5.09 1.52 0.97
CA GLY A 56 5.48 0.26 1.58
C GLY A 56 6.93 -0.09 1.29
N GLY A 57 7.39 -1.23 1.82
CA GLY A 57 8.79 -1.63 1.73
C GLY A 57 9.24 -2.39 2.96
N SER A 58 10.25 -1.88 3.65
CA SER A 58 11.06 -2.63 4.61
C SER A 58 10.66 -2.39 6.08
N THR A 59 10.72 -1.14 6.54
CA THR A 59 10.49 -0.76 7.93
C THR A 59 9.62 0.49 8.02
N LEU A 60 9.12 0.79 9.22
CA LEU A 60 8.52 2.07 9.50
C LEU A 60 9.19 2.67 10.73
N SER A 61 9.88 3.77 10.52
CA SER A 61 10.51 4.57 11.57
C SER A 61 9.50 5.12 12.60
N SER A 62 8.37 5.68 12.17
CA SER A 62 7.28 6.11 13.06
C SER A 62 5.95 6.35 12.33
N GLN A 63 4.84 6.32 13.08
CA GLN A 63 3.51 6.67 12.56
C GLN A 63 3.42 8.13 12.09
N ASP A 64 3.98 9.07 12.86
CA ASP A 64 3.95 10.50 12.50
C ASP A 64 4.71 10.77 11.20
N PHE A 65 5.80 10.04 10.97
CA PHE A 65 6.54 10.11 9.73
C PHE A 65 5.74 9.53 8.55
N LEU A 66 5.08 8.38 8.73
CA LEU A 66 4.18 7.83 7.70
C LEU A 66 3.08 8.83 7.33
N ASP A 67 2.41 9.39 8.33
CA ASP A 67 1.34 10.37 8.14
C ASP A 67 1.84 11.61 7.39
N GLY A 68 3.03 12.10 7.73
CA GLY A 68 3.67 13.24 7.06
C GLY A 68 4.02 12.92 5.60
N VAL A 69 4.61 11.75 5.33
CA VAL A 69 4.96 11.29 3.99
C VAL A 69 3.71 11.15 3.12
N VAL A 70 2.68 10.45 3.59
CA VAL A 70 1.46 10.21 2.81
C VAL A 70 0.74 11.51 2.50
N LYS A 71 0.58 12.41 3.48
CA LYS A 71 -0.01 13.75 3.25
C LYS A 71 0.76 14.50 2.18
N ARG A 72 2.09 14.54 2.31
CA ARG A 72 2.91 15.33 1.40
C ARG A 72 2.91 14.76 -0.02
N ILE A 73 2.90 13.43 -0.17
CA ILE A 73 2.71 12.79 -1.48
C ILE A 73 1.35 13.16 -2.06
N LYS A 74 0.26 13.02 -1.30
CA LYS A 74 -1.11 13.34 -1.75
C LYS A 74 -1.30 14.79 -2.20
N GLU A 75 -0.53 15.72 -1.66
CA GLU A 75 -0.52 17.13 -2.10
C GLU A 75 0.21 17.37 -3.43
N ASN A 76 1.02 16.42 -3.88
CA ASN A 76 1.92 16.59 -5.04
C ASN A 76 1.64 15.63 -6.21
N VAL A 77 0.73 14.67 -6.04
CA VAL A 77 0.34 13.71 -7.09
C VAL A 77 -1.16 13.73 -7.35
N ASN A 78 -1.56 13.44 -8.60
CA ASN A 78 -2.97 13.38 -9.01
C ASN A 78 -3.53 11.95 -9.03
N ILE A 79 -2.66 10.96 -8.90
CA ILE A 79 -2.98 9.53 -8.89
C ILE A 79 -3.23 9.00 -7.46
N PRO A 80 -3.92 7.85 -7.31
CA PRO A 80 -4.15 7.27 -5.99
C PRO A 80 -2.87 6.91 -5.25
N VAL A 81 -2.92 7.06 -3.92
CA VAL A 81 -1.88 6.61 -3.00
C VAL A 81 -2.44 5.47 -2.17
N VAL A 82 -1.85 4.29 -2.29
CA VAL A 82 -2.32 3.05 -1.67
C VAL A 82 -1.26 2.51 -0.72
N LEU A 83 -1.66 2.12 0.49
CA LEU A 83 -0.75 1.49 1.44
C LEU A 83 -0.45 0.06 1.02
N PHE A 84 0.84 -0.30 1.00
CA PHE A 84 1.37 -1.65 0.84
C PHE A 84 2.05 -2.07 2.15
N PRO A 85 1.27 -2.37 3.20
CA PRO A 85 1.79 -2.48 4.56
C PRO A 85 2.60 -3.77 4.78
N GLY A 86 3.78 -3.63 5.39
CA GLY A 86 4.55 -4.77 5.93
C GLY A 86 4.12 -5.19 7.34
N ASN A 87 3.36 -4.36 8.07
CA ASN A 87 2.90 -4.63 9.42
C ASN A 87 1.58 -3.90 9.75
N VAL A 88 0.88 -4.33 10.80
CA VAL A 88 -0.42 -3.78 11.25
C VAL A 88 -0.33 -2.32 11.73
N THR A 89 0.88 -1.85 12.04
CA THR A 89 1.13 -0.46 12.44
C THR A 89 1.21 0.50 11.26
N TRP A 90 1.27 0.01 10.03
CA TRP A 90 1.43 0.86 8.84
C TRP A 90 0.08 1.25 8.25
N LEU A 91 -0.77 1.83 9.09
CA LEU A 91 -2.12 2.23 8.71
C LEU A 91 -2.28 3.71 8.97
N THR A 92 -2.76 4.43 7.97
CA THR A 92 -3.04 5.87 8.09
C THR A 92 -4.31 6.20 7.33
N LYS A 93 -5.10 7.15 7.84
CA LYS A 93 -6.32 7.63 7.19
C LYS A 93 -6.06 8.54 5.98
N HIS A 94 -4.79 8.87 5.74
CA HIS A 94 -4.38 9.85 4.74
C HIS A 94 -4.20 9.26 3.35
N ALA A 95 -4.11 7.93 3.23
CA ALA A 95 -4.07 7.23 1.95
C ALA A 95 -5.49 6.97 1.41
N ASP A 96 -5.60 6.76 0.10
CA ASP A 96 -6.88 6.50 -0.56
C ASP A 96 -7.38 5.08 -0.27
N ALA A 97 -6.47 4.10 -0.24
CA ALA A 97 -6.77 2.71 0.05
C ALA A 97 -5.60 1.98 0.72
N VAL A 98 -5.85 0.76 1.18
CA VAL A 98 -4.84 -0.19 1.67
C VAL A 98 -4.99 -1.52 0.95
N TYR A 99 -3.88 -2.09 0.49
CA TYR A 99 -3.85 -3.51 0.14
C TYR A 99 -3.99 -4.34 1.40
N PHE A 100 -5.19 -4.86 1.61
CA PHE A 100 -5.53 -5.73 2.73
C PHE A 100 -5.15 -7.17 2.35
N MET A 101 -3.84 -7.42 2.45
CA MET A 101 -3.21 -8.61 1.89
C MET A 101 -3.32 -9.83 2.79
N SER A 102 -3.42 -11.02 2.18
CA SER A 102 -3.17 -12.31 2.83
C SER A 102 -1.96 -12.99 2.16
N LEU A 103 -0.91 -13.28 2.93
CA LEU A 103 0.27 -13.98 2.41
C LEU A 103 0.00 -15.49 2.40
N LEU A 104 -0.50 -15.98 1.27
CA LEU A 104 -1.15 -17.29 1.17
C LEU A 104 -0.19 -18.47 1.32
N ASN A 105 1.06 -18.32 0.90
CA ASN A 105 2.08 -19.36 0.98
C ASN A 105 3.03 -19.20 2.17
N SER A 106 2.62 -18.48 3.22
CA SER A 106 3.33 -18.48 4.51
C SER A 106 3.01 -19.73 5.32
N THR A 107 4.01 -20.25 6.02
CA THR A 107 3.90 -21.31 7.05
C THR A 107 3.41 -20.78 8.40
N LYS A 108 3.38 -19.45 8.59
CA LYS A 108 2.96 -18.78 9.84
C LYS A 108 1.53 -18.26 9.70
N PRO A 109 0.55 -18.79 10.45
CA PRO A 109 -0.84 -18.31 10.42
C PRO A 109 -1.01 -16.81 10.68
N TYR A 110 -0.05 -16.21 11.39
CA TYR A 110 0.02 -14.77 11.60
C TYR A 110 -0.01 -13.98 10.29
N TRP A 111 0.72 -14.39 9.26
CA TRP A 111 0.79 -13.67 7.98
C TRP A 111 -0.37 -14.01 7.02
N ILE A 112 -1.03 -15.14 7.24
CA ILE A 112 -2.20 -15.55 6.44
C ILE A 112 -3.45 -14.78 6.90
N SER A 113 -3.72 -14.74 8.22
CA SER A 113 -4.94 -14.14 8.77
C SER A 113 -4.76 -13.41 10.11
N GLY A 114 -3.73 -13.72 10.89
CA GLY A 114 -3.56 -13.14 12.23
C GLY A 114 -3.31 -11.62 12.25
N ALA A 115 -2.47 -11.12 11.35
CA ALA A 115 -2.19 -9.70 11.19
C ALA A 115 -3.43 -8.94 10.70
N GLN A 116 -4.17 -9.55 9.77
CA GLN A 116 -5.38 -9.03 9.15
C GLN A 116 -6.50 -8.90 10.19
N ILE A 117 -6.68 -9.90 11.07
CA ILE A 117 -7.61 -9.84 12.20
C ILE A 117 -7.27 -8.65 13.12
N LYS A 118 -5.99 -8.41 13.40
CA LYS A 118 -5.55 -7.27 14.21
C LYS A 118 -5.75 -5.92 13.50
N ALA A 119 -5.55 -5.87 12.18
CA ALA A 119 -5.69 -4.67 11.38
C ALA A 119 -7.16 -4.28 11.11
N ALA A 120 -8.07 -5.24 11.00
CA ALA A 120 -9.46 -5.01 10.58
C ALA A 120 -10.21 -3.96 11.44
N PRO A 121 -10.13 -3.96 12.79
CA PRO A 121 -10.75 -2.92 13.60
C PRO A 121 -10.17 -1.52 13.33
N ILE A 122 -8.86 -1.43 13.06
CA ILE A 122 -8.16 -0.18 12.77
C ILE A 122 -8.62 0.35 11.41
N VAL A 123 -8.57 -0.48 10.37
CA VAL A 123 -9.06 -0.17 9.01
C VAL A 123 -10.48 0.37 9.06
N ARG A 124 -11.38 -0.32 9.77
CA ARG A 124 -12.77 0.12 9.95
C ARG A 124 -12.85 1.47 10.68
N LYS A 125 -12.05 1.67 11.74
CA LYS A 125 -12.05 2.91 12.54
C LYS A 125 -11.57 4.12 11.73
N ILE A 126 -10.53 3.95 10.90
CA ILE A 126 -9.98 5.05 10.11
C ILE A 126 -10.73 5.27 8.79
N GLY A 127 -11.58 4.32 8.38
CA GLY A 127 -12.43 4.45 7.20
C GLY A 127 -11.68 4.38 5.87
N ILE A 128 -10.47 3.81 5.88
CA ILE A 128 -9.69 3.60 4.65
C ILE A 128 -10.31 2.46 3.84
N GLU A 129 -10.30 2.59 2.51
CA GLU A 129 -10.78 1.56 1.59
C GLU A 129 -9.84 0.34 1.61
N PRO A 130 -10.29 -0.84 2.06
CA PRO A 130 -9.50 -2.06 1.94
C PRO A 130 -9.70 -2.70 0.58
N ILE A 131 -8.61 -2.91 -0.17
CA ILE A 131 -8.60 -3.69 -1.40
C ILE A 131 -8.09 -5.09 -1.06
N SER A 132 -8.89 -6.12 -1.34
CA SER A 132 -8.58 -7.50 -0.97
C SER A 132 -7.51 -8.08 -1.91
N VAL A 133 -6.35 -8.47 -1.38
CA VAL A 133 -5.22 -8.93 -2.18
C VAL A 133 -4.71 -10.29 -1.69
N ALA A 134 -4.64 -11.27 -2.58
CA ALA A 134 -3.87 -12.49 -2.36
C ALA A 134 -2.40 -12.20 -2.67
N TYR A 135 -1.53 -12.32 -1.67
CA TYR A 135 -0.10 -12.12 -1.83
C TYR A 135 0.61 -13.47 -1.85
N LEU A 136 1.39 -13.72 -2.90
CA LEU A 136 2.14 -14.96 -3.12
C LEU A 136 3.61 -14.59 -3.36
N VAL A 137 4.49 -15.16 -2.55
CA VAL A 137 5.94 -14.97 -2.70
C VAL A 137 6.49 -16.08 -3.60
N VAL A 138 7.20 -15.71 -4.66
CA VAL A 138 7.85 -16.64 -5.60
C VAL A 138 9.37 -16.58 -5.40
N GLU A 139 10.05 -17.71 -5.56
CA GLU A 139 11.52 -17.80 -5.48
C GLU A 139 12.20 -16.73 -6.36
N PRO A 140 13.21 -15.99 -5.85
CA PRO A 140 13.98 -16.20 -4.60
C PRO A 140 13.33 -15.60 -3.34
N GLY A 141 12.17 -14.95 -3.46
CA GLY A 141 11.33 -14.48 -2.35
C GLY A 141 11.84 -13.29 -1.54
N GLY A 142 13.13 -12.98 -1.60
CA GLY A 142 13.73 -11.82 -0.93
C GLY A 142 13.53 -11.81 0.59
N THR A 143 13.63 -10.62 1.20
CA THR A 143 13.49 -10.45 2.66
C THR A 143 12.11 -10.86 3.14
N VAL A 144 11.05 -10.56 2.37
CA VAL A 144 9.67 -10.89 2.75
C VAL A 144 9.45 -12.40 2.87
N GLY A 145 10.06 -13.21 1.98
CA GLY A 145 10.01 -14.67 2.09
C GLY A 145 10.63 -15.18 3.38
N LYS A 146 11.81 -14.67 3.76
CA LYS A 146 12.52 -15.08 4.99
C LYS A 146 11.77 -14.72 6.28
N VAL A 147 11.05 -13.61 6.29
CA VAL A 147 10.25 -13.17 7.46
C VAL A 147 8.96 -14.01 7.58
N ALA A 148 8.43 -14.44 6.45
CA ALA A 148 7.16 -15.15 6.32
C ALA A 148 7.23 -16.68 6.46
N GLU A 149 8.41 -17.27 6.32
CA GLU A 149 8.71 -18.69 6.62
C GLU A 149 8.80 -18.93 8.13
#